data_AF-A0A7V9LCB2-F1
#
_entry.id   AF-A0A7V9LCB2-F1
#
_cell.length_a   1.000
_cell.length_b   1.000
_cell.length_c   1.000
_cell.angle_alpha   90.00
_cell.angle_beta   90.00
_cell.angle_gamma   90.00
#
_symmetry.space_group_name_H-M   'P 1'
#
loop_
_entity.id
_entity.type
_entity.pdbx_description
1 polymer ?
#
loop_
_entity_poly.entity_id
_entity_poly.type
_entity_poly.pdbx_seq_one_letter_code
_entity_poly.pdbx_strand_id
1 'polypeptide(L)'
;VKAAQVSAAATKARGERASKKIKEYAKAETGEALMFIASADAAIASGNLGEAKRDLDKAAAQLKATGAKNTGIDYSYAQLYDKLATREKDPAKKIKLLEQAQKAYQRFARSGAGGRVQRATDRANEIAEDIKELGPQ
;
A
#
# COMPACT_ATOMS: atom_id res chain seq x y z
N VAL A 1 10.30 32.17 -40.35
CA VAL A 1 10.89 30.88 -39.89
C VAL A 1 11.55 30.97 -38.50
N LYS A 2 12.31 32.03 -38.16
CA LYS A 2 12.95 32.20 -36.82
C LYS A 2 11.98 32.28 -35.62
N ALA A 3 10.83 32.95 -35.75
CA ALA A 3 9.88 33.17 -34.63
C ALA A 3 9.19 31.87 -34.15
N ALA A 4 8.94 30.92 -35.04
CA ALA A 4 8.31 29.63 -34.73
C ALA A 4 9.25 28.68 -33.95
N GLN A 5 10.57 28.80 -34.16
CA GLN A 5 11.56 28.01 -33.42
C GLN A 5 11.75 28.53 -31.98
N VAL A 6 11.64 29.84 -31.77
CA VAL A 6 11.74 30.46 -30.44
C VAL A 6 10.49 30.15 -29.59
N SER A 7 9.29 30.15 -30.18
CA SER A 7 8.06 29.78 -29.47
C SER A 7 7.99 28.29 -29.12
N ALA A 8 8.52 27.41 -29.99
CA ALA A 8 8.67 25.99 -29.72
C ALA A 8 9.67 25.71 -28.58
N ALA A 9 10.82 26.40 -28.58
CA ALA A 9 11.81 26.28 -27.51
C ALA A 9 11.30 26.82 -26.17
N ALA A 10 10.57 27.93 -26.16
CA ALA A 10 9.95 28.49 -24.95
C ALA A 10 8.83 27.59 -24.38
N THR A 11 8.02 26.97 -25.25
CA THR A 11 6.99 26.00 -24.85
C THR A 11 7.61 24.72 -24.30
N LYS A 12 8.68 24.22 -24.93
CA LYS A 12 9.43 23.05 -24.47
C LYS A 12 10.11 23.31 -23.11
N ALA A 13 10.75 24.47 -22.94
CA ALA A 13 11.35 24.88 -21.67
C ALA A 13 10.32 25.09 -20.54
N ARG A 14 9.11 25.58 -20.85
CA ARG A 14 8.00 25.65 -19.88
C ARG A 14 7.48 24.26 -19.50
N GLY A 15 7.33 23.36 -20.47
CA GLY A 15 6.95 21.96 -20.24
C GLY A 15 7.97 21.21 -19.38
N GLU A 16 9.26 21.39 -19.64
CA GLU A 16 10.35 20.78 -18.86
C GLU A 16 10.39 21.30 -17.41
N ARG A 17 10.18 22.60 -17.18
CA ARG A 17 10.07 23.19 -15.83
C ARG A 17 8.84 22.69 -15.07
N ALA A 18 7.68 22.59 -15.75
CA ALA A 18 6.47 22.03 -15.16
C ALA A 18 6.65 20.55 -14.81
N SER A 19 7.24 19.75 -15.70
CA SER A 19 7.56 18.35 -15.45
C SER A 19 8.53 18.17 -14.28
N LYS A 20 9.55 19.03 -14.16
CA LYS A 20 10.48 19.00 -13.03
C LYS A 20 9.78 19.30 -11.70
N LYS A 21 8.92 20.33 -11.66
CA LYS A 21 8.10 20.63 -10.47
C LYS A 21 7.17 19.49 -10.09
N ILE A 22 6.52 18.85 -11.07
CA ILE A 22 5.66 17.68 -10.83
C ILE A 22 6.48 16.51 -10.27
N LYS A 23 7.69 16.28 -10.78
CA LYS A 23 8.59 15.23 -10.26
C LYS A 23 9.08 15.53 -8.84
N GLU A 24 9.41 16.78 -8.54
CA GLU A 24 9.81 17.21 -7.20
C GLU A 24 8.67 17.09 -6.20
N TYR A 25 7.45 17.51 -6.60
CA TYR A 25 6.24 17.36 -5.79
C TYR A 25 5.90 15.89 -5.54
N ALA A 26 5.89 15.06 -6.60
CA ALA A 26 5.66 13.62 -6.49
C ALA A 26 6.70 12.93 -5.60
N LYS A 27 7.97 13.38 -5.63
CA LYS A 27 9.02 12.85 -4.76
C LYS A 27 8.80 13.24 -3.29
N ALA A 28 8.39 14.47 -3.02
CA ALA A 28 8.08 14.92 -1.66
C ALA A 28 6.89 14.15 -1.07
N GLU A 29 5.78 14.04 -1.81
CA GLU A 29 4.61 13.28 -1.40
C GLU A 29 4.88 11.77 -1.28
N THR A 30 5.74 11.19 -2.14
CA THR A 30 6.16 9.79 -1.99
C THR A 30 6.99 9.58 -0.70
N GLY A 31 7.81 10.56 -0.33
CA GLY A 31 8.53 10.55 0.95
C GLY A 31 7.59 10.55 2.15
N GLU A 32 6.52 11.35 2.11
CA GLU A 32 5.48 11.34 3.15
C GLU A 32 4.72 10.02 3.19
N ALA A 33 4.39 9.42 2.03
CA ALA A 33 3.70 8.15 1.98
C ALA A 33 4.51 7.03 2.65
N LEU A 34 5.84 7.02 2.45
CA LEU A 34 6.74 6.07 3.10
C LEU A 34 6.80 6.29 4.62
N MET A 35 6.74 7.54 5.09
CA MET A 35 6.68 7.83 6.53
C MET A 35 5.39 7.30 7.16
N PHE A 36 4.24 7.45 6.48
CA PHE A 36 2.98 6.88 6.95
C PHE A 36 2.99 5.35 6.97
N ILE A 37 3.61 4.69 5.98
CA ILE A 37 3.78 3.23 5.99
C ILE A 37 4.64 2.79 7.18
N ALA A 38 5.77 3.46 7.43
CA ALA A 38 6.64 3.15 8.55
C ALA A 38 5.95 3.37 9.91
N SER A 39 5.19 4.47 10.05
CA SER A 39 4.34 4.74 11.21
C SER A 39 3.30 3.63 11.42
N ALA A 40 2.64 3.22 10.34
CA ALA A 40 1.67 2.14 10.40
C ALA A 40 2.29 0.80 10.80
N ASP A 41 3.45 0.45 10.26
CA ASP A 41 4.18 -0.78 10.62
C ASP A 41 4.53 -0.79 12.12
N ALA A 42 4.97 0.35 12.67
CA ALA A 42 5.23 0.51 14.09
C ALA A 42 3.94 0.38 14.93
N ALA A 43 2.84 0.99 14.48
CA ALA A 43 1.53 0.88 15.12
C ALA A 43 0.95 -0.54 15.07
N ILE A 44 1.15 -1.26 13.97
CA ILE A 44 0.84 -2.69 13.86
C ILE A 44 1.64 -3.47 14.89
N ALA A 45 2.96 -3.23 14.98
CA ALA A 45 3.85 -3.93 15.91
C ALA A 45 3.45 -3.69 17.38
N SER A 46 3.08 -2.46 17.75
CA SER A 46 2.63 -2.08 19.08
C SER A 46 1.17 -2.46 19.39
N GLY A 47 0.41 -2.93 18.38
CA GLY A 47 -0.99 -3.32 18.52
C GLY A 47 -1.99 -2.17 18.50
N ASN A 48 -1.55 -0.95 18.13
CA ASN A 48 -2.40 0.20 17.86
C ASN A 48 -2.99 0.13 16.43
N LEU A 49 -3.93 -0.82 16.24
CA LEU A 49 -4.45 -1.14 14.90
C LEU A 49 -5.31 -0.01 14.29
N GLY A 50 -5.92 0.85 15.10
CA GLY A 50 -6.67 2.01 14.63
C GLY A 50 -5.77 3.07 14.01
N GLU A 51 -4.66 3.38 14.67
CA GLU A 51 -3.62 4.26 14.14
C GLU A 51 -2.98 3.69 12.87
N ALA A 52 -2.63 2.40 12.89
CA ALA A 52 -2.09 1.73 11.71
C ALA A 52 -3.00 1.87 10.50
N LYS A 53 -4.31 1.66 10.67
CA LYS A 53 -5.28 1.82 9.58
C LYS A 53 -5.30 3.25 9.04
N ARG A 54 -5.37 4.24 9.94
CA ARG A 54 -5.41 5.66 9.56
C ARG A 54 -4.18 6.05 8.75
N ASP A 55 -3.01 5.60 9.18
CA ASP A 55 -1.76 5.95 8.52
C ASP A 55 -1.60 5.23 7.18
N LEU A 56 -1.99 3.95 7.07
CA LEU A 56 -2.05 3.26 5.77
C LEU A 56 -3.02 3.92 4.79
N ASP A 57 -4.18 4.39 5.26
CA ASP A 57 -5.16 5.08 4.41
C ASP A 57 -4.60 6.41 3.88
N LYS A 58 -3.83 7.15 4.70
CA LYS A 58 -3.11 8.36 4.27
C LYS A 58 -2.03 8.02 3.24
N ALA A 59 -1.22 6.99 3.49
CA ALA A 59 -0.21 6.54 2.53
C ALA A 59 -0.84 6.16 1.19
N ALA A 60 -1.93 5.38 1.22
CA ALA A 60 -2.65 4.96 0.01
C ALA A 60 -3.21 6.17 -0.77
N ALA A 61 -3.75 7.17 -0.07
CA ALA A 61 -4.23 8.41 -0.69
C ALA A 61 -3.10 9.18 -1.39
N GLN A 62 -1.93 9.31 -0.74
CA GLN A 62 -0.77 10.01 -1.32
C GLN A 62 -0.15 9.25 -2.51
N LEU A 63 -0.02 7.92 -2.41
CA LEU A 63 0.44 7.09 -3.53
C LEU A 63 -0.52 7.20 -4.72
N LYS A 64 -1.82 7.23 -4.47
CA LYS A 64 -2.84 7.43 -5.51
C LYS A 64 -2.73 8.82 -6.15
N ALA A 65 -2.54 9.88 -5.35
CA ALA A 65 -2.43 11.26 -5.84
C ALA A 65 -1.18 11.45 -6.73
N THR A 66 -0.07 10.83 -6.37
CA THR A 66 1.19 10.90 -7.12
C THR A 66 1.29 9.91 -8.29
N GLY A 67 0.39 8.92 -8.35
CA GLY A 67 0.51 7.77 -9.26
C GLY A 67 1.68 6.84 -8.92
N ALA A 68 2.32 7.01 -7.75
CA ALA A 68 3.39 6.16 -7.30
C ALA A 68 2.85 4.79 -6.90
N LYS A 69 3.61 3.74 -7.21
CA LYS A 69 3.31 2.37 -6.77
C LYS A 69 4.23 2.02 -5.62
N ASN A 70 3.65 1.42 -4.58
CA ASN A 70 4.41 0.84 -3.48
C ASN A 70 3.81 -0.53 -3.18
N THR A 71 4.57 -1.59 -3.43
CA THR A 71 4.10 -2.97 -3.19
C THR A 71 4.12 -3.31 -1.70
N GLY A 72 5.00 -2.67 -0.92
CA GLY A 72 5.08 -2.84 0.53
C GLY A 72 3.79 -2.48 1.26
N ILE A 73 2.99 -1.53 0.74
CA ILE A 73 1.72 -1.16 1.38
C ILE A 73 0.73 -2.33 1.42
N ASP A 74 0.75 -3.23 0.42
CA ASP A 74 -0.10 -4.42 0.42
C ASP A 74 0.29 -5.36 1.57
N TYR A 75 1.59 -5.48 1.87
CA TYR A 75 2.06 -6.28 3.00
C TYR A 75 1.61 -5.68 4.33
N SER A 76 1.74 -4.36 4.51
CA SER A 76 1.30 -3.68 5.74
C SER A 76 -0.22 -3.78 5.94
N TYR A 77 -1.03 -3.62 4.87
CA TYR A 77 -2.47 -3.88 4.94
C TYR A 77 -2.79 -5.32 5.29
N ALA A 78 -2.06 -6.29 4.71
CA ALA A 78 -2.25 -7.70 5.02
C ALA A 78 -2.02 -7.99 6.51
N GLN A 79 -0.93 -7.46 7.08
CA GLN A 79 -0.63 -7.59 8.51
C GLN A 79 -1.68 -6.92 9.40
N LEU A 80 -2.17 -5.75 9.00
CA LEU A 80 -3.25 -5.06 9.71
C LEU A 80 -4.52 -5.92 9.77
N TYR A 81 -4.99 -6.42 8.63
CA TYR A 81 -6.20 -7.22 8.57
C TYR A 81 -6.07 -8.55 9.30
N ASP A 82 -4.92 -9.20 9.20
CA ASP A 82 -4.60 -10.43 9.94
C ASP A 82 -4.70 -10.18 11.46
N LYS A 83 -4.05 -9.11 11.96
CA LYS A 83 -4.15 -8.74 13.38
C LYS A 83 -5.56 -8.34 13.80
N LEU A 84 -6.33 -7.64 12.96
CA LEU A 84 -7.74 -7.34 13.24
C LEU A 84 -8.55 -8.63 13.35
N ALA A 85 -8.34 -9.59 12.44
CA ALA A 85 -9.02 -10.89 12.47
C ALA A 85 -8.72 -11.68 13.75
N THR A 86 -7.48 -11.63 14.27
CA THR A 86 -7.15 -12.29 15.55
C THR A 86 -7.92 -11.74 16.76
N ARG A 87 -8.35 -10.48 16.69
CA ARG A 87 -9.08 -9.80 17.79
C ARG A 87 -10.60 -9.82 17.59
N GLU A 88 -11.07 -10.22 16.42
CA GLU A 88 -12.49 -10.25 16.10
C GLU A 88 -13.15 -11.50 16.69
N LYS A 89 -14.29 -11.27 17.36
CA LYS A 89 -15.06 -12.32 18.05
C LYS A 89 -16.21 -12.82 17.19
N ASP A 90 -16.73 -11.98 16.31
CA ASP A 90 -17.79 -12.34 15.37
C ASP A 90 -17.19 -13.18 14.22
N PRO A 91 -17.56 -14.47 14.08
CA PRO A 91 -16.99 -15.34 13.06
C PRO A 91 -17.16 -14.80 11.64
N ALA A 92 -18.30 -14.20 11.32
CA ALA A 92 -18.57 -13.68 9.98
C ALA A 92 -17.68 -12.46 9.66
N LYS A 93 -17.42 -11.60 10.66
CA LYS A 93 -16.48 -10.48 10.49
C LYS A 93 -15.04 -10.96 10.45
N LYS A 94 -14.69 -11.96 11.25
CA LYS A 94 -13.37 -12.59 11.26
C LYS A 94 -13.03 -13.15 9.89
N ILE A 95 -13.94 -13.91 9.27
CA ILE A 95 -13.78 -14.44 7.90
C ILE A 95 -13.53 -13.30 6.91
N LYS A 96 -14.33 -12.22 6.95
CA LYS A 96 -14.12 -11.06 6.04
C LYS A 96 -12.75 -10.42 6.21
N LEU A 97 -12.26 -10.27 7.44
CA LEU A 97 -10.93 -9.73 7.71
C LEU A 97 -9.83 -10.68 7.21
N LEU A 98 -9.99 -11.98 7.41
CA LEU A 98 -9.07 -12.99 6.87
C LEU A 98 -9.04 -12.97 5.34
N GLU A 99 -10.18 -12.86 4.66
CA GLU A 99 -10.24 -12.73 3.21
C GLU A 99 -9.51 -11.47 2.71
N GLN A 100 -9.64 -10.34 3.43
CA GLN A 100 -8.91 -9.11 3.13
C GLN A 100 -7.40 -9.29 3.31
N ALA A 101 -6.99 -9.91 4.41
CA ALA A 101 -5.60 -10.23 4.69
C ALA A 101 -4.99 -11.13 3.61
N GLN A 102 -5.69 -12.22 3.26
CA GLN A 102 -5.27 -13.17 2.23
C GLN A 102 -5.06 -12.47 0.89
N LYS A 103 -6.05 -11.70 0.42
CA LYS A 103 -5.96 -10.97 -0.85
C LYS A 103 -4.78 -9.99 -0.86
N ALA A 104 -4.54 -9.29 0.25
CA ALA A 104 -3.43 -8.36 0.37
C ALA A 104 -2.07 -9.08 0.37
N TYR A 105 -1.92 -10.19 1.11
CA TYR A 105 -0.70 -11.02 1.06
C TYR A 105 -0.46 -11.57 -0.34
N GLN A 106 -1.49 -12.03 -1.05
CA GLN A 106 -1.36 -12.50 -2.43
C GLN A 106 -0.93 -11.39 -3.40
N ARG A 107 -1.47 -10.17 -3.26
CA ARG A 107 -1.03 -9.02 -4.07
C ARG A 107 0.44 -8.68 -3.82
N PHE A 108 0.85 -8.67 -2.55
CA PHE A 108 2.24 -8.49 -2.19
C PHE A 108 3.11 -9.63 -2.74
N ALA A 109 2.71 -10.89 -2.60
CA ALA A 109 3.50 -12.03 -3.09
C ALA A 109 3.71 -11.99 -4.62
N ARG A 110 2.75 -11.48 -5.38
CA ARG A 110 2.84 -11.35 -6.85
C ARG A 110 3.77 -10.23 -7.33
N SER A 111 3.98 -9.19 -6.53
CA SER A 111 4.63 -7.95 -6.97
C SER A 111 5.76 -7.46 -6.05
N GLY A 112 5.89 -8.05 -4.87
CA GLY A 112 6.91 -7.78 -3.88
C GLY A 112 8.24 -8.44 -4.23
N ALA A 113 9.23 -8.20 -3.38
CA ALA A 113 10.58 -8.75 -3.55
C ALA A 113 11.18 -9.16 -2.19
N GLY A 114 12.19 -10.05 -2.25
CA GLY A 114 12.96 -10.49 -1.09
C GLY A 114 12.25 -11.51 -0.21
N GLY A 115 12.86 -11.82 0.94
CA GLY A 115 12.42 -12.90 1.84
C GLY A 115 11.03 -12.73 2.47
N ARG A 116 10.41 -11.54 2.36
CA ARG A 116 9.03 -11.33 2.81
C ARG A 116 8.00 -11.98 1.86
N VAL A 117 8.34 -12.18 0.59
CA VAL A 117 7.43 -12.79 -0.40
C VAL A 117 7.05 -14.21 0.01
N GLN A 118 8.03 -15.04 0.38
CA GLN A 118 7.76 -16.40 0.83
C GLN A 118 6.84 -16.41 2.07
N ARG A 119 7.16 -15.57 3.07
CA ARG A 119 6.32 -15.44 4.28
C ARG A 119 4.89 -15.01 3.96
N ALA A 120 4.70 -14.11 3.00
CA ALA A 120 3.38 -13.68 2.57
C ALA A 120 2.62 -14.80 1.85
N THR A 121 3.29 -15.57 1.00
CA THR A 121 2.72 -16.75 0.35
C THR A 121 2.27 -17.79 1.37
N ASP A 122 3.16 -18.14 2.31
CA ASP A 122 2.87 -19.13 3.36
C ASP A 122 1.68 -18.67 4.20
N ARG A 123 1.70 -17.42 4.68
CA ARG A 123 0.60 -16.88 5.49
C ARG A 123 -0.70 -16.77 4.71
N ALA A 124 -0.68 -16.45 3.41
CA ALA A 124 -1.88 -16.44 2.59
C ALA A 124 -2.50 -17.83 2.42
N ASN A 125 -1.68 -18.90 2.41
CA ASN A 125 -2.14 -20.28 2.35
C ASN A 125 -2.72 -20.71 3.70
N GLU A 126 -2.04 -20.40 4.81
CA GLU A 126 -2.56 -20.66 6.17
C GLU A 126 -3.94 -20.00 6.38
N ILE A 127 -4.07 -18.73 6.00
CA ILE A 127 -5.35 -18.02 6.10
C ILE A 127 -6.44 -18.68 5.23
N ALA A 128 -6.06 -19.27 4.08
CA ALA A 128 -7.02 -19.99 3.24
C ALA A 128 -7.62 -21.20 3.98
N GLU A 129 -6.80 -21.92 4.73
CA GLU A 129 -7.25 -23.03 5.56
C GLU A 129 -8.05 -22.54 6.77
N ASP A 130 -7.61 -21.49 7.46
CA ASP A 130 -8.36 -20.86 8.57
C ASP A 130 -9.79 -20.48 8.13
N ILE A 131 -9.95 -19.92 6.93
CA ILE A 131 -11.27 -19.55 6.38
C ILE A 131 -12.13 -20.79 6.14
N LYS A 132 -11.57 -21.88 5.62
CA LYS A 132 -12.31 -23.14 5.39
C LYS A 132 -12.79 -23.74 6.70
N GLU A 133 -11.96 -23.73 7.74
CA GLU A 133 -12.32 -24.26 9.06
C GLU A 133 -13.42 -23.43 9.75
N LEU A 134 -13.47 -22.13 9.50
CA LEU A 134 -14.46 -21.20 10.09
C LEU A 134 -15.76 -21.09 9.28
N GLY A 135 -15.78 -21.54 8.02
CA GLY A 135 -16.97 -21.52 7.16
C GLY A 135 -18.09 -22.45 7.67
N PRO A 136 -19.33 -22.32 7.16
CA PRO A 136 -20.40 -23.26 7.50
C PRO A 136 -19.97 -24.68 7.12
N GLN A 137 -19.87 -25.56 8.13
CA GLN A 137 -19.71 -27.00 7.91
C GLN A 137 -21.03 -27.64 7.49
#